data_AF-A0AAP0I0U1-F1
#
_entry.id   AF-A0AAP0I0U1-F1
#
_cell.length_a   1.000
_cell.length_b   1.000
_cell.length_c   1.000
_cell.angle_alpha   90.00
_cell.angle_beta   90.00
_cell.angle_gamma   90.00
#
_symmetry.space_group_name_H-M   'P 1'
#
loop_
_entity.id
_entity.type
_entity.pdbx_description
1 polymer ?
#
loop_
_entity_poly.entity_id
_entity_poly.type
_entity_poly.pdbx_seq_one_letter_code
_entity_poly.pdbx_strand_id
1 'polypeptide(L)'
;MATVSTQASLAVLHPCASKSRFLSGSFGKLRKVSVNGSAALSSSSSSSSLKIEAKGEWLPGLASPAYLDGSLPGDNGFDPLGLAEDPENLRWYVQAELVNGRWAMLGVAGMLLPEVLTKIGIINAPQWYDAGKSEYFASSSTLFVIEFILFHYVEIRRWQDIKEPGCVNQDPIFKNYSLPPHECGYPGSVFNPLNFAPTLEAKEKELANGRLAMLAFLGFIVQHNVTGKGPFDNLLQHISDPWHNTIVQTFARN
;
A
#
# COMPACT_ATOMS: atom_id res chain seq x y z
N MET A 1 21.33 -11.05 -47.47
CA MET A 1 21.00 -9.63 -47.71
C MET A 1 19.95 -9.58 -48.81
N ALA A 2 18.71 -9.27 -48.48
CA ALA A 2 17.66 -9.02 -49.48
C ALA A 2 16.77 -7.90 -48.94
N THR A 3 16.55 -6.93 -49.82
CA THR A 3 16.15 -5.54 -49.60
C THR A 3 14.66 -5.37 -49.34
N VAL A 4 14.36 -4.43 -48.43
CA VAL A 4 13.02 -3.87 -48.15
C VAL A 4 12.61 -2.91 -49.26
N SER A 5 11.33 -2.92 -49.65
CA SER A 5 10.66 -1.75 -50.24
C SER A 5 9.17 -1.80 -49.94
N THR A 6 8.71 -0.87 -49.13
CA THR A 6 7.31 -0.59 -48.77
C THR A 6 6.66 0.28 -49.87
N GLN A 7 5.41 -0.01 -50.22
CA GLN A 7 4.56 0.85 -51.07
C GLN A 7 3.44 1.47 -50.23
N ALA A 8 3.31 2.79 -50.31
CA ALA A 8 2.27 3.60 -49.69
C ALA A 8 1.16 3.91 -50.70
N SER A 9 -0.10 3.74 -50.30
CA SER A 9 -1.28 4.04 -51.11
C SER A 9 -1.75 5.49 -50.91
N LEU A 10 -1.78 6.25 -52.00
CA LEU A 10 -2.39 7.59 -52.07
C LEU A 10 -3.87 7.48 -52.49
N ALA A 11 -4.76 7.99 -51.64
CA ALA A 11 -6.20 8.06 -51.92
C ALA A 11 -6.54 9.29 -52.78
N VAL A 12 -7.30 9.06 -53.85
CA VAL A 12 -7.77 10.04 -54.82
C VAL A 12 -9.04 10.75 -54.30
N LEU A 13 -9.01 12.08 -54.31
CA LEU A 13 -10.16 12.95 -54.03
C LEU A 13 -11.05 13.08 -55.28
N HIS A 14 -12.37 12.87 -55.14
CA HIS A 14 -13.37 13.20 -56.17
C HIS A 14 -14.31 14.30 -55.66
N PRO A 15 -14.62 15.34 -56.45
CA PRO A 15 -15.50 16.43 -56.04
C PRO A 15 -16.97 16.20 -56.38
N CYS A 16 -17.78 16.94 -55.61
CA CYS A 16 -19.23 17.04 -55.52
C CYS A 16 -19.94 17.39 -56.84
N ALA A 17 -21.11 16.77 -57.09
CA ALA A 17 -22.06 17.19 -58.12
C ALA A 17 -23.44 17.43 -57.50
N SER A 18 -23.77 18.71 -57.35
CA SER A 18 -25.09 19.23 -57.00
C SER A 18 -26.04 19.15 -58.20
N LYS A 19 -27.28 18.67 -58.00
CA LYS A 19 -28.40 18.86 -58.94
C LYS A 19 -29.65 19.27 -58.18
N SER A 20 -30.18 20.44 -58.55
CA SER A 20 -31.51 20.94 -58.18
C SER A 20 -32.43 20.94 -59.39
N ARG A 21 -33.73 20.64 -59.15
CA ARG A 21 -34.94 21.15 -59.84
C ARG A 21 -36.16 20.38 -59.33
N PHE A 22 -37.09 21.00 -58.61
CA PHE A 22 -38.20 21.88 -59.04
C PHE A 22 -39.55 21.14 -59.13
N LEU A 23 -40.41 21.56 -58.21
CA LEU A 23 -41.87 21.59 -58.11
C LEU A 23 -42.72 21.07 -59.30
N SER A 24 -43.65 20.19 -58.98
CA SER A 24 -44.97 20.08 -59.62
C SER A 24 -46.02 19.83 -58.52
N GLY A 25 -47.02 20.69 -58.43
CA GLY A 25 -48.08 20.64 -57.43
C GLY A 25 -49.27 19.79 -57.87
N SER A 26 -50.00 19.25 -56.90
CA SER A 26 -51.42 18.93 -57.08
C SER A 26 -52.15 18.96 -55.75
N PHE A 27 -53.29 19.65 -55.76
CA PHE A 27 -54.20 19.88 -54.65
C PHE A 27 -54.92 18.59 -54.24
N GLY A 28 -55.00 18.31 -52.94
CA GLY A 28 -55.77 17.16 -52.48
C GLY A 28 -55.87 17.00 -50.97
N LYS A 29 -56.90 17.61 -50.40
CA LYS A 29 -57.70 17.10 -49.26
C LYS A 29 -57.03 17.00 -47.87
N LEU A 30 -57.45 17.94 -47.03
CA LEU A 30 -57.34 17.94 -45.57
C LEU A 30 -57.67 16.56 -44.95
N ARG A 31 -56.73 16.02 -44.17
CA ARG A 31 -56.99 14.95 -43.20
C ARG A 31 -56.43 15.35 -41.84
N LYS A 32 -57.35 15.52 -40.90
CA LYS A 32 -57.13 15.77 -39.47
C LYS A 32 -56.40 14.57 -38.86
N VAL A 33 -55.16 14.77 -38.38
CA VAL A 33 -54.40 13.75 -37.64
C VAL A 33 -54.27 14.20 -36.19
N SER A 34 -54.72 13.30 -35.32
CA SER A 34 -54.74 13.39 -33.86
C SER A 34 -53.32 13.50 -33.31
N VAL A 35 -53.08 14.50 -32.46
CA VAL A 35 -51.87 14.60 -31.64
C VAL A 35 -52.00 13.61 -30.48
N ASN A 36 -51.01 12.74 -30.31
CA ASN A 36 -50.65 12.10 -29.05
C ASN A 36 -49.28 11.42 -29.19
N GLY A 37 -48.34 11.72 -28.29
CA GLY A 37 -47.22 10.84 -27.95
C GLY A 37 -45.81 11.29 -28.35
N SER A 38 -45.11 11.88 -27.37
CA SER A 38 -43.75 11.54 -26.92
C SER A 38 -42.58 11.52 -27.91
N ALA A 39 -41.69 12.51 -27.81
CA ALA A 39 -40.25 12.35 -27.99
C ALA A 39 -39.48 13.51 -27.32
N ALA A 40 -39.07 13.33 -26.07
CA ALA A 40 -38.08 14.20 -25.43
C ALA A 40 -36.68 13.79 -25.92
N LEU A 41 -35.98 14.70 -26.56
CA LEU A 41 -34.58 14.55 -26.96
C LEU A 41 -33.71 14.57 -25.69
N SER A 42 -33.19 13.43 -25.26
CA SER A 42 -32.19 13.34 -24.20
C SER A 42 -30.80 13.63 -24.79
N SER A 43 -30.32 14.85 -24.60
CA SER A 43 -28.91 15.18 -24.81
C SER A 43 -28.08 14.46 -23.74
N SER A 44 -27.33 13.42 -24.14
CA SER A 44 -26.34 12.76 -23.29
C SER A 44 -25.16 13.71 -23.05
N SER A 45 -25.22 14.50 -21.99
CA SER A 45 -24.02 15.09 -21.40
C SER A 45 -23.23 13.96 -20.76
N SER A 46 -22.14 13.54 -21.40
CA SER A 46 -21.10 12.75 -20.72
C SER A 46 -20.51 13.63 -19.63
N SER A 47 -21.05 13.55 -18.41
CA SER A 47 -20.35 14.08 -17.25
C SER A 47 -19.11 13.23 -17.06
N SER A 48 -17.97 13.66 -17.60
CA SER A 48 -16.67 13.24 -17.10
C SER A 48 -16.64 13.67 -15.63
N SER A 49 -16.93 12.71 -14.75
CA SER A 49 -16.68 12.86 -13.32
C SER A 49 -15.17 13.01 -13.16
N LEU A 50 -14.70 14.26 -13.17
CA LEU A 50 -13.41 14.60 -12.59
C LEU A 50 -13.56 14.34 -11.10
N LYS A 51 -13.25 13.11 -10.68
CA LYS A 51 -12.91 12.86 -9.28
C LYS A 51 -11.60 13.61 -9.06
N ILE A 52 -11.72 14.84 -8.55
CA ILE A 52 -10.60 15.50 -7.89
C ILE A 52 -10.44 14.74 -6.58
N GLU A 53 -9.74 13.62 -6.64
CA GLU A 53 -9.20 12.98 -5.46
C GLU A 53 -8.12 13.93 -4.97
N ALA A 54 -8.43 14.69 -3.92
CA ALA A 54 -7.46 15.53 -3.24
C ALA A 54 -6.43 14.58 -2.62
N LYS A 55 -5.41 14.24 -3.42
CA LYS A 55 -4.28 13.39 -3.04
C LYS A 55 -3.59 14.04 -1.85
N GLY A 56 -3.20 13.24 -0.87
CA GLY A 56 -2.32 13.73 0.19
C GLY A 56 -1.00 14.15 -0.44
N GLU A 57 -0.65 15.41 -0.39
CA GLU A 57 0.70 15.87 -0.74
C GLU A 57 1.55 15.82 0.54
N TRP A 58 2.66 15.08 0.54
CA TRP A 58 3.57 15.07 1.69
C TRP A 58 4.18 16.46 1.96
N LEU A 59 4.41 17.25 0.90
CA LEU A 59 4.87 18.63 0.95
C LEU A 59 3.92 19.48 0.09
N PRO A 60 3.05 20.30 0.70
CA PRO A 60 2.07 21.10 -0.03
C PRO A 60 2.75 22.01 -1.06
N GLY A 61 2.34 21.90 -2.32
CA GLY A 61 2.85 22.71 -3.42
C GLY A 61 4.02 22.09 -4.21
N LEU A 62 4.48 20.90 -3.84
CA LEU A 62 5.39 20.10 -4.68
C LEU A 62 4.57 19.13 -5.53
N ALA A 63 4.78 19.17 -6.85
CA ALA A 63 4.12 18.21 -7.74
C ALA A 63 4.59 16.78 -7.42
N SER A 64 3.63 15.85 -7.33
CA SER A 64 3.92 14.41 -7.19
C SER A 64 4.73 13.92 -8.40
N PRO A 65 5.71 13.03 -8.21
CA PRO A 65 6.40 12.35 -9.30
C PRO A 65 5.40 11.63 -10.24
N ALA A 66 5.69 11.61 -11.54
CA ALA A 66 4.76 11.12 -12.57
C ALA A 66 4.47 9.61 -12.49
N TYR A 67 5.37 8.83 -11.90
CA TYR A 67 5.22 7.38 -11.69
C TYR A 67 4.38 7.04 -10.44
N LEU A 68 4.03 8.02 -9.61
CA LEU A 68 3.13 7.88 -8.47
C LEU A 68 1.74 8.39 -8.84
N ASP A 69 0.93 7.49 -9.39
CA ASP A 69 -0.38 7.79 -10.00
C ASP A 69 -1.55 7.82 -8.99
N GLY A 70 -1.30 7.52 -7.71
CA GLY A 70 -2.33 7.41 -6.68
C GLY A 70 -3.06 6.06 -6.65
N SER A 71 -2.69 5.11 -7.50
CA SER A 71 -3.31 3.78 -7.52
C SER A 71 -2.88 2.92 -6.32
N LEU A 72 -1.69 3.19 -5.78
CA LEU A 72 -1.14 2.47 -4.64
C LEU A 72 -1.73 3.00 -3.32
N PRO A 73 -2.09 2.11 -2.37
CA PRO A 73 -2.56 2.54 -1.07
C PRO A 73 -1.46 3.32 -0.35
N GLY A 74 -1.82 4.46 0.25
CA GLY A 74 -0.89 5.29 1.01
C GLY A 74 0.08 6.12 0.15
N ASP A 75 -0.25 6.35 -1.12
CA ASP A 75 0.49 7.23 -2.00
C ASP A 75 0.27 8.71 -1.66
N ASN A 76 1.30 9.33 -1.07
CA ASN A 76 1.33 10.77 -0.78
C ASN A 76 2.34 11.55 -1.66
N GLY A 77 2.81 10.95 -2.76
CA GLY A 77 3.83 11.56 -3.64
C GLY A 77 5.22 11.70 -3.02
N PHE A 78 5.53 10.91 -1.98
CA PHE A 78 6.81 10.97 -1.27
C PHE A 78 7.86 10.06 -1.91
N ASP A 79 8.66 10.61 -2.83
CA ASP A 79 9.92 10.00 -3.29
C ASP A 79 10.90 11.09 -3.77
N PRO A 80 11.51 11.86 -2.84
CA PRO A 80 12.40 12.95 -3.21
C PRO A 80 13.74 12.48 -3.79
N LEU A 81 14.09 11.19 -3.61
CA LEU A 81 15.36 10.61 -4.07
C LEU A 81 15.22 9.79 -5.37
N GLY A 82 14.00 9.65 -5.90
CA GLY A 82 13.75 8.90 -7.14
C GLY A 82 14.05 7.41 -7.01
N LEU A 83 13.90 6.82 -5.83
CA LEU A 83 14.24 5.41 -5.60
C LEU A 83 13.30 4.49 -6.39
N ALA A 84 12.04 4.89 -6.54
CA ALA A 84 10.98 4.09 -7.15
C ALA A 84 10.66 4.51 -8.60
N GLU A 85 11.61 5.15 -9.31
CA GLU A 85 11.41 5.57 -10.70
C GLU A 85 11.15 4.38 -11.64
N ASP A 86 11.84 3.25 -11.41
CA ASP A 86 11.61 2.01 -12.15
C ASP A 86 10.41 1.25 -11.55
N PRO A 87 9.40 0.86 -12.34
CA PRO A 87 8.26 0.07 -11.87
C PRO A 87 8.66 -1.25 -11.18
N GLU A 88 9.79 -1.86 -11.55
CA GLU A 88 10.26 -3.08 -10.86
C GLU A 88 10.70 -2.77 -9.42
N ASN A 89 11.45 -1.67 -9.24
CA ASN A 89 11.88 -1.19 -7.93
C ASN A 89 10.69 -0.77 -7.08
N LEU A 90 9.70 -0.07 -7.67
CA LEU A 90 8.47 0.31 -6.99
C LEU A 90 7.74 -0.93 -6.44
N ARG A 91 7.58 -1.97 -7.26
CA ARG A 91 6.94 -3.22 -6.84
C ARG A 91 7.69 -3.91 -5.71
N TRP A 92 9.03 -3.90 -5.76
CA TRP A 92 9.86 -4.44 -4.69
C TRP A 92 9.73 -3.64 -3.39
N TYR A 93 9.78 -2.31 -3.46
CA TYR A 93 9.68 -1.44 -2.31
C TYR A 93 8.30 -1.46 -1.64
N VAL A 94 7.22 -1.63 -2.40
CA VAL A 94 5.88 -1.85 -1.83
C VAL A 94 5.87 -3.10 -0.94
N GLN A 95 6.45 -4.21 -1.41
CA GLN A 95 6.52 -5.44 -0.61
C GLN A 95 7.48 -5.31 0.58
N ALA A 96 8.60 -4.61 0.40
CA ALA A 96 9.54 -4.33 1.47
C ALA A 96 8.91 -3.45 2.57
N GLU A 97 8.17 -2.40 2.19
CA GLU A 97 7.46 -1.52 3.12
C GLU A 97 6.42 -2.29 3.93
N LEU A 98 5.60 -3.13 3.28
CA LEU A 98 4.60 -3.95 3.96
C LEU A 98 5.21 -4.84 5.03
N VAL A 99 6.29 -5.55 4.69
CA VAL A 99 6.89 -6.52 5.62
C VAL A 99 7.67 -5.82 6.74
N ASN A 100 8.45 -4.78 6.44
CA ASN A 100 9.12 -3.99 7.47
C ASN A 100 8.10 -3.33 8.41
N GLY A 101 7.01 -2.78 7.87
CA GLY A 101 5.92 -2.20 8.67
C GLY A 101 5.24 -3.23 9.57
N ARG A 102 4.93 -4.43 9.06
CA ARG A 102 4.34 -5.52 9.86
C ARG A 102 5.25 -5.99 10.99
N TRP A 103 6.55 -6.18 10.72
CA TRP A 103 7.52 -6.52 11.77
C TRP A 103 7.68 -5.41 12.79
N ALA A 104 7.74 -4.16 12.34
CA ALA A 104 7.83 -3.02 13.24
C ALA A 104 6.60 -2.90 14.15
N MET A 105 5.38 -3.13 13.64
CA MET A 105 4.17 -3.14 14.46
C MET A 105 4.23 -4.20 15.57
N LEU A 106 4.64 -5.42 15.24
CA LEU A 106 4.81 -6.50 16.23
C LEU A 106 5.93 -6.19 17.22
N GLY A 107 7.06 -5.67 16.74
CA GLY A 107 8.22 -5.29 17.56
C GLY A 107 7.88 -4.18 18.55
N VAL A 108 7.31 -3.07 18.08
CA VAL A 108 6.92 -1.93 18.95
C VAL A 108 5.89 -2.36 19.98
N ALA A 109 4.89 -3.15 19.60
CA ALA A 109 3.91 -3.68 20.54
C ALA A 109 4.57 -4.59 21.59
N GLY A 110 5.47 -5.49 21.16
CA GLY A 110 6.21 -6.40 22.03
C GLY A 110 7.25 -5.71 22.93
N MET A 111 7.74 -4.54 22.55
CA MET A 111 8.67 -3.74 23.38
C MET A 111 7.91 -2.89 24.40
N LEU A 112 6.83 -2.23 23.97
CA LEU A 112 6.13 -1.24 24.78
C LEU A 112 5.11 -1.88 25.73
N LEU A 113 4.30 -2.83 25.27
CA LEU A 113 3.21 -3.39 26.09
C LEU A 113 3.71 -4.14 27.33
N PRO A 114 4.74 -5.02 27.25
CA PRO A 114 5.26 -5.68 28.45
C PRO A 114 5.87 -4.71 29.46
N GLU A 115 6.51 -3.63 29.00
CA GLU A 115 7.04 -2.60 29.88
C GLU A 115 5.92 -1.87 30.62
N VAL A 116 4.87 -1.44 29.90
CA VAL A 116 3.69 -0.79 30.50
C VAL A 116 3.02 -1.70 31.52
N LEU A 117 2.74 -2.96 31.16
CA LEU A 117 2.08 -3.91 32.05
C LEU A 117 2.93 -4.26 33.29
N THR A 118 4.26 -4.28 33.13
CA THR A 118 5.19 -4.50 34.25
C THR A 118 5.22 -3.31 35.20
N LYS A 119 5.16 -2.08 34.67
CA LYS A 119 5.13 -0.86 35.49
C LYS A 119 3.80 -0.66 36.21
N ILE A 120 2.70 -1.15 35.64
CA ILE A 120 1.38 -1.20 36.31
C ILE A 120 1.34 -2.32 37.38
N GLY A 121 2.25 -3.30 37.32
CA GLY A 121 2.35 -4.38 38.30
C GLY A 121 1.45 -5.59 38.01
N ILE A 122 0.97 -5.73 36.76
CA ILE A 122 0.11 -6.86 36.34
C ILE A 122 0.98 -8.10 36.09
N ILE A 123 2.14 -7.91 35.46
CA ILE A 123 3.11 -8.96 35.14
C ILE A 123 4.51 -8.54 35.58
N ASN A 124 5.43 -9.48 35.69
CA ASN A 124 6.85 -9.19 35.91
C ASN A 124 7.64 -9.70 34.70
N ALA A 125 7.70 -8.88 33.64
CA ALA A 125 8.45 -9.19 32.44
C ALA A 125 9.75 -8.37 32.39
N PRO A 126 10.87 -8.96 31.92
CA PRO A 126 12.10 -8.20 31.71
C PRO A 126 11.90 -7.15 30.62
N GLN A 127 12.72 -6.11 30.65
CA GLN A 127 12.77 -5.11 29.58
C GLN A 127 13.19 -5.78 28.26
N TRP A 128 12.72 -5.25 27.14
CA TRP A 128 12.90 -5.88 25.82
C TRP A 128 14.38 -6.12 25.47
N TYR A 129 15.29 -5.24 25.92
CA TYR A 129 16.74 -5.38 25.70
C TYR A 129 17.42 -6.39 26.66
N ASP A 130 16.80 -6.68 27.80
CA ASP A 130 17.31 -7.67 28.77
C ASP A 130 16.66 -9.04 28.60
N ALA A 131 15.57 -9.14 27.82
CA ALA A 131 14.87 -10.40 27.55
C ALA A 131 15.84 -11.49 27.02
N GLY A 132 16.77 -11.14 26.13
CA GLY A 132 17.74 -12.08 25.58
C GLY A 132 18.76 -12.66 26.56
N LYS A 133 18.91 -12.05 27.75
CA LYS A 133 19.81 -12.54 28.83
C LYS A 133 19.09 -13.50 29.78
N SER A 134 17.77 -13.57 29.72
CA SER A 134 17.00 -14.44 30.61
C SER A 134 17.19 -15.91 30.24
N GLU A 135 17.09 -16.78 31.24
CA GLU A 135 17.19 -18.22 31.03
C GLU A 135 15.86 -18.75 30.50
N TYR A 136 15.92 -19.38 29.33
CA TYR A 136 14.80 -20.06 28.70
C TYR A 136 14.96 -21.57 28.78
N PHE A 137 13.93 -22.31 28.36
CA PHE A 137 13.91 -23.77 28.36
C PHE A 137 14.97 -24.42 27.46
N ALA A 138 15.53 -23.66 26.51
CA ALA A 138 16.55 -24.09 25.57
C ALA A 138 17.63 -23.02 25.42
N SER A 139 18.80 -23.43 24.91
CA SER A 139 19.88 -22.49 24.61
C SER A 139 19.47 -21.49 23.51
N SER A 140 19.94 -20.25 23.60
CA SER A 140 19.63 -19.21 22.61
C SER A 140 20.05 -19.62 21.19
N SER A 141 21.15 -20.39 21.05
CA SER A 141 21.59 -20.94 19.77
C SER A 141 20.60 -21.94 19.19
N THR A 142 19.99 -22.79 20.03
CA THR A 142 18.96 -23.74 19.58
C THR A 142 17.71 -23.01 19.09
N LEU A 143 17.27 -21.99 19.84
CA LEU A 143 16.12 -21.16 19.46
C LEU A 143 16.37 -20.44 18.13
N PHE A 144 17.57 -19.87 17.96
CA PHE A 144 17.97 -19.21 16.72
C PHE A 144 17.98 -20.16 15.51
N VAL A 145 18.46 -21.40 15.67
CA VAL A 145 18.46 -22.38 14.56
C VAL A 145 17.05 -22.76 14.16
N ILE A 146 16.14 -22.98 15.13
CA ILE A 146 14.73 -23.28 14.84
C ILE A 146 14.09 -22.10 14.12
N GLU A 147 14.30 -20.88 14.61
CA GLU A 147 13.84 -19.65 13.98
C GLU A 147 14.34 -19.56 12.53
N PHE A 148 15.65 -19.70 12.31
CA PHE A 148 16.24 -19.66 10.98
C PHE A 148 15.62 -20.67 10.02
N ILE A 149 15.43 -21.93 10.44
CA ILE A 149 14.84 -22.97 9.58
C ILE A 149 13.41 -22.62 9.18
N LEU A 150 12.59 -22.19 10.15
CA LEU A 150 11.19 -21.85 9.90
C LEU A 150 11.06 -20.61 9.01
N PHE A 151 11.81 -19.55 9.32
CA PHE A 151 11.81 -18.33 8.51
C PHE A 151 12.36 -18.57 7.11
N HIS A 152 13.42 -19.37 6.97
CA HIS A 152 13.98 -19.71 5.67
C HIS A 152 12.93 -20.34 4.75
N TYR A 153 12.13 -21.27 5.27
CA TYR A 153 11.05 -21.89 4.50
C TYR A 153 9.96 -20.88 4.11
N VAL A 154 9.45 -20.12 5.07
CA VAL A 154 8.34 -19.16 4.86
C VAL A 154 8.76 -18.02 3.92
N GLU A 155 9.95 -17.47 4.11
CA GLU A 155 10.48 -16.36 3.31
C GLU A 155 10.80 -16.77 1.88
N ILE A 156 11.32 -17.98 1.65
CA ILE A 156 11.53 -18.47 0.28
C ILE A 156 10.20 -18.62 -0.47
N ARG A 157 9.16 -19.13 0.20
CA ARG A 157 7.82 -19.23 -0.41
C ARG A 157 7.27 -17.84 -0.74
N ARG A 158 7.40 -16.89 0.18
CA ARG A 158 7.01 -15.48 -0.07
C ARG A 158 7.80 -14.87 -1.22
N TRP A 159 9.11 -15.11 -1.29
CA TRP A 159 9.96 -14.62 -2.37
C TRP A 159 9.59 -15.22 -3.73
N GLN A 160 9.22 -16.51 -3.77
CA GLN A 160 8.70 -17.15 -4.98
C GLN A 160 7.40 -16.47 -5.45
N ASP A 161 6.47 -16.15 -4.54
CA ASP A 161 5.25 -15.39 -4.88
C ASP A 161 5.56 -13.99 -5.42
N ILE A 162 6.56 -13.30 -4.85
CA ILE A 162 6.97 -11.98 -5.34
C ILE A 162 7.58 -12.08 -6.75
N LYS A 163 8.30 -13.16 -7.06
CA LYS A 163 8.87 -13.35 -8.41
C LYS A 163 7.81 -13.73 -9.43
N GLU A 164 6.98 -14.69 -9.08
CA GLU A 164 5.93 -15.22 -9.95
C GLU A 164 4.65 -15.35 -9.13
N PRO A 165 3.75 -14.34 -9.19
CA PRO A 165 2.53 -14.32 -8.40
C PRO A 165 1.68 -15.57 -8.64
N GLY A 166 1.33 -16.26 -7.56
CA GLY A 166 0.46 -17.44 -7.61
C GLY A 166 1.16 -18.79 -7.79
N CYS A 167 2.49 -18.83 -7.97
CA CYS A 167 3.24 -20.09 -8.11
C CYS A 167 3.26 -20.93 -6.81
N VAL A 168 2.99 -20.31 -5.65
CA VAL A 168 3.06 -20.94 -4.32
C VAL A 168 1.70 -21.03 -3.61
N ASN A 169 0.60 -20.88 -4.34
CA ASN A 169 -0.73 -20.86 -3.73
C ASN A 169 -1.19 -22.23 -3.21
N GLN A 170 -0.63 -23.32 -3.75
CA GLN A 170 -0.95 -24.67 -3.33
C GLN A 170 -0.05 -25.14 -2.18
N ASP A 171 -0.65 -25.77 -1.17
CA ASP A 171 0.09 -26.44 -0.10
C ASP A 171 0.87 -27.64 -0.69
N PRO A 172 2.19 -27.75 -0.42
CA PRO A 172 3.02 -28.81 -0.98
C PRO A 172 2.64 -30.23 -0.49
N ILE A 173 2.01 -30.33 0.68
CA ILE A 173 1.60 -31.60 1.30
C ILE A 173 0.12 -31.87 0.97
N PHE A 174 -0.74 -30.87 1.17
CA PHE A 174 -2.17 -31.02 1.00
C PHE A 174 -2.67 -30.31 -0.27
N LYS A 175 -2.59 -31.00 -1.40
CA LYS A 175 -3.02 -30.46 -2.71
C LYS A 175 -4.49 -29.99 -2.78
N ASN A 176 -5.32 -30.43 -1.84
CA ASN A 176 -6.73 -30.04 -1.72
C ASN A 176 -6.92 -28.62 -1.17
N TYR A 177 -5.93 -28.08 -0.46
CA TYR A 177 -5.96 -26.73 0.08
C TYR A 177 -5.09 -25.81 -0.79
N SER A 178 -5.73 -24.84 -1.42
CA SER A 178 -5.08 -23.81 -2.22
C SER A 178 -5.61 -22.44 -1.83
N LEU A 179 -4.70 -21.47 -1.80
CA LEU A 179 -5.06 -20.06 -1.70
C LEU A 179 -5.78 -19.63 -3.00
N PRO A 180 -6.84 -18.81 -2.90
CA PRO A 180 -7.44 -18.20 -4.08
C PRO A 180 -6.47 -17.19 -4.72
N PRO A 181 -6.65 -16.84 -6.00
CA PRO A 181 -5.88 -15.77 -6.63
C PRO A 181 -5.99 -14.48 -5.82
N HIS A 182 -4.85 -13.90 -5.46
CA HIS A 182 -4.77 -12.73 -4.59
C HIS A 182 -3.77 -11.72 -5.14
N GLU A 183 -3.80 -10.50 -4.60
CA GLU A 183 -2.78 -9.50 -4.88
C GLU A 183 -1.47 -9.84 -4.14
N CYS A 184 -0.34 -9.50 -4.75
CA CYS A 184 0.97 -9.74 -4.14
C CYS A 184 1.09 -8.98 -2.80
N GLY A 185 1.45 -9.67 -1.72
CA GLY A 185 1.54 -9.11 -0.36
C GLY A 185 0.26 -9.22 0.48
N TYR A 186 -0.86 -9.66 -0.12
CA TYR A 186 -2.16 -9.84 0.52
C TYR A 186 -2.73 -11.25 0.29
N PRO A 187 -2.15 -12.30 0.92
CA PRO A 187 -2.44 -13.69 0.57
C PRO A 187 -3.87 -14.16 0.91
N GLY A 188 -4.57 -13.49 1.83
CA GLY A 188 -5.97 -13.78 2.15
C GLY A 188 -6.23 -15.19 2.72
N SER A 189 -7.50 -15.64 2.62
CA SER A 189 -7.96 -16.99 3.00
C SER A 189 -7.43 -17.44 4.38
N VAL A 190 -6.48 -18.38 4.44
CA VAL A 190 -5.89 -18.89 5.70
C VAL A 190 -5.28 -17.77 6.55
N PHE A 191 -4.74 -16.73 5.93
CA PHE A 191 -4.16 -15.56 6.61
C PHE A 191 -5.21 -14.50 7.00
N ASN A 192 -6.47 -14.69 6.60
CA ASN A 192 -7.61 -13.86 6.98
C ASN A 192 -8.77 -14.74 7.46
N PRO A 193 -8.65 -15.41 8.62
CA PRO A 193 -9.66 -16.34 9.11
C PRO A 193 -11.01 -15.67 9.42
N LEU A 194 -11.00 -14.36 9.69
CA LEU A 194 -12.21 -13.57 9.96
C LEU A 194 -12.89 -13.05 8.69
N ASN A 195 -12.30 -13.31 7.52
CA ASN A 195 -12.80 -12.91 6.21
C ASN A 195 -13.16 -11.41 6.12
N PHE A 196 -12.32 -10.55 6.70
CA PHE A 196 -12.49 -9.10 6.55
C PHE A 196 -12.22 -8.66 5.11
N ALA A 197 -12.98 -7.68 4.63
CA ALA A 197 -12.80 -7.17 3.28
C ALA A 197 -11.47 -6.38 3.16
N PRO A 198 -10.56 -6.73 2.22
CA PRO A 198 -9.31 -6.01 2.01
C PRO A 198 -9.56 -4.74 1.18
N THR A 199 -10.29 -3.78 1.75
CA THR A 199 -10.56 -2.48 1.11
C THR A 199 -9.29 -1.63 1.02
N LEU A 200 -9.25 -0.68 0.06
CA LEU A 200 -8.11 0.24 -0.08
C LEU A 200 -7.85 1.03 1.22
N GLU A 201 -8.90 1.53 1.86
CA GLU A 201 -8.81 2.23 3.15
C GLU A 201 -8.18 1.36 4.26
N ALA A 202 -8.45 0.05 4.28
CA ALA A 202 -7.85 -0.85 5.27
C ALA A 202 -6.35 -1.04 5.02
N LYS A 203 -5.92 -1.12 3.76
CA LYS A 203 -4.50 -1.18 3.36
C LYS A 203 -3.78 0.13 3.70
N GLU A 204 -4.43 1.28 3.50
CA GLU A 204 -3.90 2.58 3.90
C GLU A 204 -3.68 2.67 5.42
N LYS A 205 -4.64 2.20 6.21
CA LYS A 205 -4.50 2.13 7.67
C LYS A 205 -3.38 1.20 8.10
N GLU A 206 -3.23 0.05 7.44
CA GLU A 206 -2.10 -0.85 7.69
C GLU A 206 -0.76 -0.16 7.42
N LEU A 207 -0.63 0.51 6.27
CA LEU A 207 0.59 1.23 5.91
C LEU A 207 0.88 2.40 6.84
N ALA A 208 -0.14 3.19 7.22
CA ALA A 208 0.02 4.30 8.14
C ALA A 208 0.53 3.83 9.52
N ASN A 209 -0.06 2.76 10.07
CA ASN A 209 0.40 2.17 11.33
C ASN A 209 1.79 1.53 11.19
N GLY A 210 2.08 0.88 10.06
CA GLY A 210 3.39 0.30 9.76
C GLY A 210 4.49 1.37 9.70
N ARG A 211 4.26 2.47 8.99
CA ARG A 211 5.18 3.62 8.90
C ARG A 211 5.42 4.25 10.27
N LEU A 212 4.35 4.46 11.04
CA LEU A 212 4.44 4.98 12.41
C LEU A 212 5.26 4.03 13.30
N ALA A 213 5.03 2.72 13.19
CA ALA A 213 5.74 1.73 13.98
C ALA A 213 7.23 1.63 13.60
N MET A 214 7.59 1.76 12.32
CA MET A 214 9.00 1.81 11.90
C MET A 214 9.74 3.00 12.53
N LEU A 215 9.10 4.18 12.56
CA LEU A 215 9.66 5.35 13.24
C LEU A 215 9.73 5.16 14.76
N ALA A 216 8.72 4.57 15.38
CA ALA A 216 8.71 4.28 16.80
C ALA A 216 9.82 3.27 17.19
N PHE A 217 10.02 2.22 16.40
CA PHE A 217 11.07 1.24 16.61
C PHE A 217 12.48 1.87 16.54
N LEU A 218 12.73 2.69 15.51
CA LEU A 218 13.97 3.47 15.42
C LEU A 218 14.14 4.38 16.63
N GLY A 219 13.07 5.07 17.04
CA GLY A 219 13.02 5.90 18.24
C GLY A 219 13.41 5.11 19.50
N PHE A 220 12.87 3.91 19.70
CA PHE A 220 13.16 3.09 20.87
C PHE A 220 14.62 2.63 20.93
N ILE A 221 15.20 2.24 19.79
CA ILE A 221 16.63 1.86 19.72
C ILE A 221 17.52 3.05 20.04
N VAL A 222 17.30 4.19 19.39
CA VAL A 222 18.11 5.40 19.59
C VAL A 222 17.97 5.92 21.02
N GLN A 223 16.74 5.97 21.53
CA GLN A 223 16.48 6.38 22.91
C GLN A 223 17.17 5.46 23.91
N HIS A 224 17.06 4.15 23.76
CA HIS A 224 17.74 3.22 24.66
C HIS A 224 19.26 3.37 24.63
N ASN A 225 19.85 3.58 23.45
CA ASN A 225 21.30 3.78 23.32
C ASN A 225 21.78 5.06 24.02
N VAL A 226 20.97 6.12 24.04
CA VAL A 226 21.35 7.41 24.65
C VAL A 226 20.97 7.49 26.14
N THR A 227 19.78 7.02 26.52
CA THR A 227 19.28 7.13 27.91
C THR A 227 19.58 5.92 28.78
N GLY A 228 19.84 4.76 28.19
CA GLY A 228 20.03 3.49 28.90
C GLY A 228 18.75 2.94 29.56
N LYS A 229 17.58 3.52 29.26
CA LYS A 229 16.29 3.15 29.87
C LYS A 229 15.30 2.63 28.83
N GLY A 230 14.19 2.06 29.30
CA GLY A 230 13.08 1.65 28.46
C GLY A 230 12.29 2.83 27.88
N PRO A 231 11.61 2.65 26.74
CA PRO A 231 10.82 3.70 26.11
C PRO A 231 9.69 4.25 26.99
N PHE A 232 9.03 3.43 27.81
CA PHE A 232 7.99 3.92 28.71
C PHE A 232 8.58 4.73 29.88
N ASP A 233 9.74 4.32 30.41
CA ASP A 233 10.46 5.11 31.40
C ASP A 233 10.90 6.48 30.84
N ASN A 234 11.35 6.54 29.58
CA ASN A 234 11.66 7.79 28.91
C ASN A 234 10.43 8.70 28.76
N LEU A 235 9.26 8.10 28.47
CA LEU A 235 7.99 8.83 28.40
C LEU A 235 7.61 9.41 29.77
N LEU A 236 7.69 8.63 30.84
CA LEU A 236 7.41 9.10 32.20
C LEU A 236 8.36 10.23 32.62
N GLN A 237 9.65 10.10 32.29
CA GLN A 237 10.62 11.14 32.55
C GLN A 237 10.28 12.43 31.79
N HIS A 238 9.90 12.32 30.51
CA HIS A 238 9.49 13.49 29.73
C HIS A 238 8.20 14.13 30.27
N ILE A 239 7.19 13.34 30.63
CA ILE A 239 5.91 13.87 31.19
C ILE A 239 6.13 14.56 32.54
N SER A 240 7.08 14.10 33.35
CA SER A 240 7.33 14.72 34.66
C SER A 240 7.88 16.15 34.56
N ASP A 241 8.71 16.43 33.55
CA ASP A 241 9.15 17.79 33.24
C ASP A 241 9.50 17.92 31.75
N PRO A 242 8.53 18.28 30.89
CA PRO A 242 8.73 18.28 29.44
C PRO A 242 9.78 19.27 28.96
N TRP A 243 10.04 20.34 29.70
CA TRP A 243 10.96 21.40 29.30
C TRP A 243 12.40 21.09 29.70
N HIS A 244 12.59 20.35 30.80
CA HIS A 244 13.92 20.03 31.32
C HIS A 244 14.36 18.59 31.05
N ASN A 245 13.46 17.70 30.61
CA ASN A 245 13.78 16.34 30.19
C ASN A 245 13.52 16.15 28.68
N THR A 246 14.37 16.76 27.86
CA THR A 246 14.37 16.57 26.40
C THR A 246 15.70 15.99 25.93
N ILE A 247 15.78 15.71 24.62
CA ILE A 247 16.99 15.27 23.94
C ILE A 247 18.21 16.16 24.25
N VAL A 248 18.02 17.48 24.40
CA VAL A 248 19.11 18.43 24.67
C VAL A 248 19.75 18.16 26.03
N GLN A 249 18.94 17.98 27.07
CA GLN A 249 19.47 17.73 28.42
C GLN A 249 20.04 16.33 28.55
N THR A 250 19.54 15.35 27.81
CA THR A 250 20.11 14.00 27.79
C THR A 250 21.52 13.99 27.21
N PHE A 251 21.77 14.69 26.10
CA PHE A 251 23.11 14.80 25.53
C PHE A 251 24.06 15.68 26.36
N ALA A 252 23.54 16.70 27.05
CA ALA A 252 24.37 17.56 27.90
C ALA A 252 24.81 16.89 29.22
N ARG A 253 24.19 15.77 29.60
CA ARG A 253 24.49 15.01 30.83
C ARG A 253 25.43 13.82 30.62
N ASN A 254 25.66 13.40 29.37
CA ASN A 254 26.60 12.34 29.00
C ASN A 254 27.97 12.96 28.68
#